data_AF-A0A7J3TBN0-F1
#
_entry.id   AF-A0A7J3TBN0-F1
#
_cell.length_a   1.000
_cell.length_b   1.000
_cell.length_c   1.000
_cell.angle_alpha   90.00
_cell.angle_beta   90.00
_cell.angle_gamma   90.00
#
_symmetry.space_group_name_H-M   'P 1'
#
loop_
_entity.id
_entity.type
_entity.pdbx_description
1 polymer ?
#
loop_
_entity_poly.entity_id
_entity_poly.type
_entity_poly.pdbx_seq_one_letter_code
_entity_poly.pdbx_strand_id
1 'polypeptide(L)'
;MIILKNEEKTFTYSEKERKIGTGNSAVAVPPNLIVSPGDVISTKSGVYTALHFQPPEFGNVCRRNAQIIQPHDASYMIFRSGVRTGSV
;
A
#
# COMPACT_ATOMS: atom_id res chain seq x y z
N MET A 1 -4.35 6.39 -3.62
CA MET A 1 -3.00 5.81 -3.69
C MET A 1 -3.12 4.39 -4.22
N ILE A 2 -2.28 4.01 -5.18
CA ILE A 2 -2.20 2.64 -5.70
C ILE A 2 -1.03 1.94 -5.03
N ILE A 3 -1.26 0.69 -4.64
CA ILE A 3 -0.21 -0.20 -4.12
C ILE A 3 -0.04 -1.36 -5.07
N LEU A 4 1.18 -1.86 -5.19
CA LEU A 4 1.49 -3.06 -5.94
C LEU A 4 1.81 -4.18 -4.94
N LYS A 5 1.04 -5.25 -4.98
CA LYS A 5 1.14 -6.34 -4.02
C LYS A 5 1.48 -7.66 -4.71
N ASN A 6 2.44 -8.36 -4.12
CA ASN A 6 2.75 -9.76 -4.38
C ASN A 6 2.70 -10.51 -3.02
N GLU A 7 2.77 -11.84 -3.02
CA GLU A 7 2.73 -12.67 -1.81
C GLU A 7 3.78 -12.25 -0.77
N GLU A 8 4.96 -11.81 -1.22
CA GLU A 8 6.08 -11.47 -0.33
C GLU A 8 6.21 -9.97 -0.03
N LYS A 9 5.76 -9.10 -0.94
CA LYS A 9 6.13 -7.66 -0.92
C LYS A 9 4.99 -6.77 -1.35
N THR A 10 4.93 -5.60 -0.71
CA THR A 10 4.02 -4.51 -1.06
C THR A 10 4.83 -3.25 -1.36
N PHE A 11 4.53 -2.61 -2.47
CA PHE A 11 5.14 -1.36 -2.90
C PHE A 11 4.08 -0.28 -3.10
N THR A 12 4.46 0.99 -2.98
CA THR A 12 3.61 2.10 -3.41
C THR A 12 3.94 2.49 -4.84
N TYR A 13 2.89 2.80 -5.60
CA TYR A 13 3.02 3.41 -6.92
C TYR A 13 2.81 4.92 -6.79
N SER A 14 3.83 5.69 -7.14
CA SER A 14 3.76 7.15 -7.23
C SER A 14 3.70 7.57 -8.69
N GLU A 15 2.54 8.05 -9.13
CA GLU A 15 2.35 8.56 -10.49
C GLU A 15 3.17 9.84 -10.75
N LYS A 16 3.31 10.70 -9.72
CA LYS A 16 4.12 11.93 -9.79
C LYS A 16 5.61 11.63 -9.97
N GLU A 17 6.12 10.65 -9.24
CA GLU A 17 7.55 10.32 -9.26
C GLU A 17 7.88 9.21 -10.28
N ARG A 18 6.87 8.59 -10.89
CA ARG A 18 6.98 7.45 -11.82
C ARG A 18 7.89 6.36 -11.26
N LYS A 19 7.64 5.99 -10.01
CA LYS A 19 8.41 4.99 -9.27
C LYS A 19 7.47 4.02 -8.58
N ILE A 20 7.87 2.75 -8.61
CA ILE A 20 7.33 1.68 -7.78
C ILE A 20 8.34 1.45 -6.68
N GLY A 21 7.97 1.63 -5.42
CA GLY A 21 8.90 1.29 -4.35
C GLY A 21 8.36 1.53 -2.95
N THR A 22 9.12 1.03 -1.99
CA THR A 22 9.12 1.49 -0.60
C THR A 22 10.41 2.28 -0.44
N GLY A 23 10.47 3.28 0.45
CA GLY A 23 11.57 4.27 0.50
C GLY A 23 13.03 3.76 0.46
N ASN A 24 13.28 2.46 0.62
CA ASN A 24 14.59 1.80 0.51
C ASN A 24 14.85 1.07 -0.83
N SER A 25 13.82 0.74 -1.61
CA SER A 25 13.94 -0.01 -2.88
C SER A 25 12.92 0.53 -3.88
N ALA A 26 13.41 1.16 -4.94
CA ALA A 26 12.59 1.73 -6.00
C ALA A 26 12.97 1.16 -7.37
N VAL A 27 11.95 0.79 -8.14
CA VAL A 27 12.05 0.38 -9.54
C VAL A 27 11.45 1.49 -10.39
N ALA A 28 12.22 1.96 -11.37
CA ALA A 28 11.75 2.95 -12.33
C ALA A 28 10.72 2.29 -13.27
N VAL A 29 9.62 3.00 -13.52
CA VAL A 29 8.52 2.51 -14.36
C VAL A 29 8.52 3.27 -15.69
N PRO A 30 8.13 2.65 -16.82
CA PRO A 30 8.10 3.33 -18.11
C PRO A 30 7.16 4.55 -18.08
N PRO A 31 7.49 5.63 -18.81
CA PRO A 31 6.73 6.89 -18.77
C PRO A 31 5.30 6.78 -19.33
N ASN A 32 5.01 5.71 -20.06
CA ASN A 32 3.73 5.47 -20.73
C ASN A 32 2.84 4.51 -19.93
N LEU A 33 3.29 4.05 -18.75
CA LEU A 33 2.56 3.09 -17.96
C LEU A 33 1.49 3.79 -17.12
N ILE A 34 0.23 3.64 -17.53
CA ILE A 34 -0.93 3.94 -16.72
C ILE A 34 -1.27 2.68 -15.94
N VAL A 35 -1.36 2.80 -14.62
CA VAL A 35 -1.69 1.68 -13.73
C VAL A 35 -3.06 1.93 -13.14
N SER A 36 -3.95 0.97 -13.36
CA SER A 36 -5.28 0.93 -12.75
C SER A 36 -5.36 -0.19 -11.70
N PRO A 37 -6.16 -0.01 -10.63
CA PRO A 37 -6.47 -1.10 -9.71
C PRO A 37 -7.07 -2.30 -10.47
N GLY A 38 -6.57 -3.50 -10.17
CA GLY A 38 -6.89 -4.75 -10.87
C GLY A 38 -5.85 -5.15 -11.92
N ASP A 39 -4.99 -4.22 -12.36
CA ASP A 39 -3.96 -4.54 -13.34
C ASP A 39 -2.87 -5.44 -12.76
N VAL A 40 -2.34 -6.34 -13.59
CA VAL A 40 -1.19 -7.18 -13.25
C VAL A 40 0.06 -6.60 -13.93
N ILE A 41 1.07 -6.29 -13.14
CA ILE A 41 2.32 -5.67 -13.59
C ILE A 41 3.45 -6.66 -13.39
N SER A 42 4.07 -7.06 -14.51
CA SER A 42 5.29 -7.86 -14.48
C SER A 42 6.52 -6.95 -14.51
N THR A 43 7.40 -7.12 -13.53
CA THR A 43 8.68 -6.41 -13.41
C THR A 43 9.82 -7.42 -13.29
N LYS A 44 11.07 -6.98 -13.44
CA LYS A 44 12.25 -7.85 -13.21
C LYS A 44 12.27 -8.47 -11.80
N SER A 45 11.64 -7.81 -10.84
CA SER A 45 11.53 -8.24 -9.44
C SER A 45 10.30 -9.12 -9.16
N GLY A 46 9.56 -9.54 -10.19
CA GLY A 46 8.38 -10.41 -10.05
C GLY A 46 7.09 -9.80 -10.59
N VAL A 47 6.00 -10.53 -10.39
CA VAL A 47 4.65 -10.16 -10.81
C VAL A 47 3.90 -9.55 -9.63
N TYR A 48 3.26 -8.42 -9.85
CA TYR A 48 2.54 -7.67 -8.83
C TYR A 48 1.12 -7.34 -9.31
N THR A 49 0.17 -7.32 -8.38
CA THR A 49 -1.20 -6.85 -8.66
C THR A 49 -1.36 -5.44 -8.15
N ALA A 50 -1.89 -4.56 -8.98
CA ALA A 50 -2.24 -3.20 -8.61
C ALA A 50 -3.55 -3.20 -7.82
N LEU A 51 -3.52 -2.60 -6.64
CA LEU A 51 -4.65 -2.52 -5.73
C LEU A 51 -4.86 -1.08 -5.26
N HIS A 52 -6.10 -0.76 -4.90
CA HIS A 52 -6.34 0.42 -4.10
C HIS A 52 -5.72 0.25 -2.72
N PHE A 53 -5.07 1.31 -2.23
CA PHE A 53 -4.63 1.36 -0.85
C PHE A 53 -5.81 1.15 0.10
N GLN A 54 -5.62 0.26 1.08
CA GLN A 54 -6.53 0.08 2.19
C GLN A 54 -5.79 0.31 3.52
N PRO A 55 -6.44 0.84 4.57
CA PRO A 55 -5.79 1.10 5.86
C PRO A 55 -5.02 -0.08 6.47
N PRO A 56 -5.48 -1.35 6.37
CA PRO A 56 -4.71 -2.49 6.88
C PRO A 56 -3.32 -2.66 6.24
N GLU A 57 -3.13 -2.18 5.00
CA GLU A 57 -1.86 -2.29 4.27
C GLU A 57 -0.84 -1.24 4.70
N PHE A 58 -1.23 -0.25 5.52
CA PHE A 58 -0.37 0.84 5.95
C PHE A 58 0.95 0.35 6.57
N GLY A 59 0.89 -0.71 7.38
CA GLY A 59 2.07 -1.28 8.03
C GLY A 59 3.11 -1.84 7.06
N ASN A 60 2.69 -2.23 5.85
CA ASN A 60 3.55 -2.81 4.83
C ASN A 60 4.22 -1.74 3.94
N VAL A 61 3.59 -0.57 3.80
CA VAL A 61 4.03 0.48 2.85
C VAL A 61 4.71 1.67 3.51
N CYS A 62 4.38 1.99 4.76
CA CYS A 62 4.89 3.18 5.41
C CYS A 62 6.25 2.95 6.10
N ARG A 63 7.12 3.96 5.99
CA ARG A 63 8.37 4.00 6.77
C ARG A 63 8.01 4.15 8.25
N ARG A 64 8.43 3.19 9.07
CA ARG A 64 8.17 3.18 10.52
C ARG A 64 9.30 3.89 11.25
N ASN A 65 8.95 4.96 11.95
CA ASN A 65 9.82 5.61 12.93
C ASN A 65 9.36 5.32 14.38
N ALA A 66 8.27 4.58 14.53
CA ALA A 66 7.68 4.17 15.80
C ALA A 66 7.01 2.79 15.65
N GLN A 67 6.71 2.15 16.78
CA GLN A 67 5.85 0.98 16.80
C GLN A 67 4.42 1.36 16.40
N ILE A 68 3.77 0.52 15.60
CA ILE A 68 2.41 0.76 15.09
C ILE A 68 1.42 -0.22 15.71
N ILE A 69 0.16 0.21 15.79
CA ILE A 69 -0.96 -0.65 16.16
C ILE A 69 -1.27 -1.56 14.97
N GLN A 70 -1.39 -2.87 15.22
CA GLN A 70 -1.68 -3.82 14.16
C GLN A 70 -3.16 -3.73 13.71
N PRO A 71 -3.48 -4.09 12.46
CA PRO A 71 -4.87 -3.97 11.96
C PRO A 71 -5.91 -4.74 12.78
N HIS A 72 -5.54 -5.88 13.39
CA HIS A 72 -6.43 -6.66 14.26
C HIS A 72 -6.71 -5.98 15.60
N ASP A 73 -5.71 -5.34 16.19
CA ASP A 73 -5.89 -4.54 17.41
C ASP A 73 -6.72 -3.30 17.12
N ALA A 74 -6.42 -2.62 16.00
CA ALA A 74 -7.15 -1.44 15.56
C ALA A 74 -8.63 -1.74 15.31
N SER A 75 -8.95 -2.87 14.65
CA SER A 75 -10.34 -3.26 14.39
C SER A 75 -11.11 -3.52 15.69
N TYR A 76 -10.49 -4.17 16.68
CA TYR A 76 -11.08 -4.37 17.99
C TYR A 76 -11.32 -3.04 18.73
N MET A 77 -10.34 -2.13 18.73
CA MET A 77 -10.48 -0.81 19.36
C MET A 77 -11.60 0.01 18.71
N ILE A 78 -11.67 0.05 17.38
CA ILE A 78 -12.73 0.76 16.64
C ILE A 78 -14.11 0.21 17.02
N PHE A 79 -14.24 -1.13 17.03
CA PHE A 79 -15.49 -1.80 17.38
C PHE A 79 -15.91 -1.51 18.82
N ARG A 80 -14.99 -1.66 19.79
CA ARG A 80 -15.28 -1.47 21.22
C ARG A 80 -15.55 -0.01 21.59
N SER A 81 -14.86 0.92 20.95
CA SER A 81 -15.06 2.35 21.16
C SER A 81 -16.34 2.86 20.50
N GLY A 82 -17.02 2.04 19.69
CA GLY A 82 -18.25 2.43 19.00
C GLY A 82 -18.05 3.56 17.99
N VAL A 83 -16.85 3.66 17.41
CA VAL A 83 -16.52 4.70 16.43
C VAL A 83 -17.38 4.50 15.19
N ARG A 84 -18.06 5.57 14.77
CA ARG A 84 -18.95 5.62 13.61
C ARG A 84 -18.69 6.89 12.82
N THR A 85 -19.23 6.97 11.62
CA THR A 85 -19.17 8.19 10.81
C THR A 85 -19.78 9.35 11.60
N GLY A 86 -18.99 10.41 11.81
CA GLY A 86 -19.39 11.58 12.60
C GLY A 86 -19.03 11.50 14.10
N SER A 87 -18.39 10.42 14.56
CA SER A 87 -17.77 10.40 15.90
C SER A 87 -16.64 11.43 15.97
N VAL A 88 -16.59 12.17 17.08
CA VAL A 88 -15.56 13.17 17.42
C VAL A 88 -14.66 12.63 18.52
#